data_AF-A0A553HIV6-F1
#
_entry.id   AF-A0A553HIV6-F1
#
_cell.length_a   1.000
_cell.length_b   1.000
_cell.length_c   1.000
_cell.angle_alpha   90.00
_cell.angle_beta   90.00
_cell.angle_gamma   90.00
#
_symmetry.space_group_name_H-M   'P 1'
#
loop_
_entity.id
_entity.type
_entity.pdbx_description
1 polymer ?
#
loop_
_entity_poly.entity_id
_entity_poly.type
_entity_poly.pdbx_seq_one_letter_code
_entity_poly.pdbx_strand_id
1 'polypeptide(L)'
;MKAAAIVSCLTGLANAAAVNLQGESPLVVKIEQVGNSKIKATIANTGNAALRLLKAGSILDSAPVEKVKIAQGGIRLYVHTADLQDTAFQTIGAKETVEAQWDAAHLHDLSAGGDFNISTEGSFRYAEEGSNQIVGQVVYGSNVIQAKVDGIQAAKVHDAFHQAEKAKRVVIQSDCSSSQKSTVNAAIGVAKTYAQNAASAASAGTKLQEYFKSTSSSTKSTVANVFNKIATSVANSGTSGNAKLYCTDVGNWCTDGVVAYTQPGSVGSEYIVLCPYWFQFPATNNICHDADQPYVIVHEATHLTEVASTDDVCYGYDGCVTAISSSQSLNNADSYALYANAIHVGC
;
A
#
# COMPACT_ATOMS: atom_id res chain seq x y z
N MET A 1 -63.69 -8.79 -27.98
CA MET A 1 -62.45 -8.29 -28.62
C MET A 1 -61.94 -7.09 -27.82
N LYS A 2 -60.77 -7.25 -27.19
CA LYS A 2 -59.71 -6.24 -27.00
C LYS A 2 -58.65 -6.89 -26.10
N ALA A 3 -57.58 -7.37 -26.73
CA ALA A 3 -56.38 -7.85 -26.06
C ALA A 3 -55.57 -6.64 -25.59
N ALA A 4 -55.14 -6.63 -24.34
CA ALA A 4 -54.14 -5.70 -23.83
C ALA A 4 -52.83 -6.46 -23.67
N ALA A 5 -51.82 -6.07 -24.47
CA ALA A 5 -50.49 -6.63 -24.45
C ALA A 5 -49.73 -6.16 -23.20
N ILE A 6 -49.18 -7.10 -22.45
CA ILE A 6 -48.24 -6.84 -21.36
C ILE A 6 -46.85 -6.71 -22.01
N VAL A 7 -46.28 -5.50 -21.96
CA VAL A 7 -44.90 -5.25 -22.35
C VAL A 7 -44.01 -5.56 -21.14
N SER A 8 -43.30 -6.68 -21.19
CA SER A 8 -42.20 -6.97 -20.25
C SER A 8 -40.92 -6.28 -20.74
N CYS A 9 -40.48 -5.24 -20.04
CA CYS A 9 -39.13 -4.70 -20.20
C CYS A 9 -38.12 -5.68 -19.61
N LEU A 10 -37.39 -6.40 -20.45
CA LEU A 10 -36.13 -7.02 -20.04
C LEU A 10 -35.07 -5.92 -19.90
N THR A 11 -34.72 -5.58 -18.66
CA THR A 11 -33.51 -4.81 -18.37
C THR A 11 -32.29 -5.69 -18.60
N GLY A 12 -31.61 -5.49 -19.72
CA GLY A 12 -30.30 -6.09 -19.98
C GLY A 12 -29.28 -5.55 -18.99
N LEU A 13 -28.77 -6.44 -18.12
CA LEU A 13 -27.57 -6.18 -17.32
C LEU A 13 -26.39 -6.09 -18.27
N ALA A 14 -25.92 -4.88 -18.56
CA ALA A 14 -24.64 -4.66 -19.20
C ALA A 14 -23.54 -5.04 -18.21
N ASN A 15 -22.95 -6.22 -18.37
CA ASN A 15 -21.68 -6.54 -17.74
C ASN A 15 -20.62 -5.60 -18.34
N ALA A 16 -20.19 -4.61 -17.56
CA ALA A 16 -18.99 -3.87 -17.84
C ALA A 16 -17.78 -4.79 -17.62
N ALA A 17 -17.42 -5.56 -18.64
CA ALA A 17 -16.08 -6.12 -18.73
C ALA A 17 -15.13 -4.94 -18.94
N ALA A 18 -14.38 -4.56 -17.91
CA ALA A 18 -13.28 -3.63 -18.03
C ALA A 18 -12.27 -4.22 -19.03
N VAL A 19 -12.23 -3.67 -20.24
CA VAL A 19 -11.21 -4.01 -21.23
C VAL A 19 -9.92 -3.32 -20.77
N ASN A 20 -9.02 -4.10 -20.18
CA ASN A 20 -7.69 -3.63 -19.79
C ASN A 20 -6.83 -3.51 -21.07
N LEU A 21 -6.57 -2.28 -21.52
CA LEU A 21 -5.68 -1.96 -22.64
C LEU A 21 -4.26 -1.67 -22.12
N GLN A 22 -3.63 -2.69 -21.55
CA GLN A 22 -2.18 -2.82 -21.38
C GLN A 22 -1.86 -4.28 -21.73
N GLY A 23 -0.77 -4.54 -22.45
CA GLY A 23 -0.41 -5.89 -22.90
C GLY A 23 -0.55 -6.91 -21.76
N GLU A 24 -1.07 -8.11 -22.07
CA GLU A 24 -1.39 -9.12 -21.06
C GLU A 24 -0.25 -9.24 -20.04
N SER A 25 -0.54 -8.91 -18.78
CA SER A 25 0.41 -9.04 -17.68
C SER A 25 1.02 -10.45 -17.72
N PRO A 26 2.36 -10.60 -17.61
CA PRO A 26 3.00 -11.92 -17.59
C PRO A 26 2.67 -12.69 -16.30
N LEU A 27 2.02 -12.04 -15.33
CA LEU A 27 1.52 -12.66 -14.10
C LEU A 27 0.00 -12.56 -14.05
N VAL A 28 -0.65 -13.71 -13.86
CA VAL A 28 -2.08 -13.81 -13.57
C VAL A 28 -2.26 -14.27 -12.13
N VAL A 29 -2.98 -13.48 -11.33
CA VAL A 29 -3.31 -13.80 -9.94
C VAL A 29 -4.77 -14.24 -9.87
N LYS A 30 -5.01 -15.42 -9.30
CA LYS A 30 -6.37 -15.90 -8.99
C LYS A 30 -6.48 -16.23 -7.51
N ILE A 31 -7.62 -15.91 -6.91
CA ILE A 31 -7.88 -16.23 -5.50
C ILE A 31 -9.07 -17.17 -5.34
N GLU A 32 -9.02 -17.98 -4.29
CA GLU A 32 -10.10 -18.84 -3.82
C GLU A 32 -10.16 -18.92 -2.28
N GLN A 33 -11.34 -19.20 -1.74
CA GLN A 33 -11.56 -19.38 -0.30
C GLN A 33 -11.14 -20.80 0.10
N VAL A 34 -10.23 -20.93 1.08
CA VAL A 34 -9.70 -22.20 1.59
C VAL A 34 -9.87 -22.33 3.11
N GLY A 35 -11.12 -22.31 3.56
CA GLY A 35 -11.48 -22.33 4.97
C GLY A 35 -12.52 -21.26 5.27
N ASN A 36 -12.58 -20.79 6.52
CA ASN A 36 -13.53 -19.73 6.89
C ASN A 36 -13.16 -18.39 6.24
N SER A 37 -12.14 -17.71 6.75
CA SER A 37 -11.66 -16.42 6.24
C SER A 37 -10.32 -16.55 5.49
N LYS A 38 -9.83 -17.78 5.31
CA LYS A 38 -8.57 -18.07 4.61
C LYS A 38 -8.73 -17.99 3.11
N ILE A 39 -7.77 -17.31 2.49
CA ILE A 39 -7.67 -17.12 1.05
C ILE A 39 -6.39 -17.76 0.55
N LYS A 40 -6.48 -18.43 -0.59
CA LYS A 40 -5.33 -18.89 -1.36
C LYS A 40 -5.27 -18.12 -2.66
N ALA A 41 -4.11 -17.52 -2.94
CA ALA A 41 -3.77 -17.02 -4.26
C ALA A 41 -2.93 -18.03 -5.02
N THR A 42 -3.25 -18.24 -6.28
CA THR A 42 -2.39 -18.88 -7.27
C THR A 42 -1.85 -17.80 -8.20
N ILE A 43 -0.53 -17.66 -8.24
CA ILE A 43 0.19 -16.70 -9.07
C ILE A 43 0.84 -17.49 -10.21
N ALA A 44 0.35 -17.28 -11.43
CA ALA A 44 0.83 -17.97 -12.62
C ALA A 44 1.70 -17.05 -13.48
N ASN A 45 2.91 -17.50 -13.81
CA ASN A 45 3.74 -16.86 -14.83
C ASN A 45 3.31 -17.35 -16.21
N THR A 46 2.51 -16.55 -16.91
CA THR A 46 2.05 -16.83 -18.28
C THR A 46 3.10 -16.47 -19.33
N GLY A 47 4.21 -15.86 -18.92
CA GLY A 47 5.34 -15.53 -19.78
C GLY A 47 6.17 -16.76 -20.21
N ASN A 48 7.23 -16.49 -20.96
CA ASN A 48 8.16 -17.50 -21.49
C ASN A 48 9.54 -17.46 -20.81
N ALA A 49 9.74 -16.58 -19.84
CA ALA A 49 10.95 -16.44 -19.05
C ALA A 49 10.62 -16.54 -17.56
N ALA A 50 11.60 -16.94 -16.74
CA ALA A 50 11.44 -16.93 -15.30
C ALA A 50 11.36 -15.49 -14.76
N LEU A 51 10.62 -15.29 -13.68
CA LEU A 51 10.52 -14.02 -12.98
C LEU A 51 11.01 -14.20 -11.54
N ARG A 52 11.94 -13.34 -11.11
CA ARG A 52 12.46 -13.30 -9.74
C ARG A 52 11.77 -12.17 -8.98
N LEU A 53 10.71 -12.49 -8.25
CA LEU A 53 9.81 -11.53 -7.62
C LEU A 53 10.27 -11.17 -6.21
N LEU A 54 10.30 -9.88 -5.88
CA LEU A 54 10.53 -9.42 -4.52
C LEU A 54 9.31 -9.76 -3.65
N LYS A 55 9.53 -10.42 -2.51
CA LYS A 55 8.44 -10.81 -1.60
C LYS A 55 7.90 -9.63 -0.79
N ALA A 56 8.80 -8.79 -0.29
CA ALA A 56 8.45 -7.68 0.60
C ALA A 56 7.43 -6.72 -0.04
N GLY A 57 6.34 -6.43 0.68
CA GLY A 57 5.24 -5.58 0.21
C GLY A 57 4.32 -6.22 -0.83
N SER A 58 4.45 -7.52 -1.12
CA SER A 58 3.57 -8.24 -2.06
C SER A 58 2.71 -9.29 -1.33
N ILE A 59 1.78 -9.94 -2.05
CA ILE A 59 1.01 -11.06 -1.47
C ILE A 59 1.88 -12.27 -1.07
N LEU A 60 3.13 -12.34 -1.54
CA LEU A 60 4.14 -13.35 -1.15
C LEU A 60 4.86 -12.99 0.16
N ASP A 61 4.64 -11.80 0.72
CA ASP A 61 5.24 -11.38 1.98
C ASP A 61 4.74 -12.23 3.15
N SER A 62 5.61 -12.55 4.10
CA SER A 62 5.19 -13.17 5.36
C SER A 62 4.62 -12.17 6.36
N ALA A 63 4.95 -10.88 6.20
CA ALA A 63 4.38 -9.82 7.01
C ALA A 63 2.86 -9.67 6.72
N PRO A 64 2.08 -9.23 7.71
CA PRO A 64 0.63 -9.07 7.58
C PRO A 64 0.28 -7.78 6.81
N VAL A 65 0.83 -7.64 5.60
CA VAL A 65 0.50 -6.57 4.65
C VAL A 65 -0.95 -6.70 4.21
N GLU A 66 -1.56 -5.60 3.77
CA GLU A 66 -2.91 -5.68 3.20
C GLU A 66 -2.89 -6.49 1.90
N LYS A 67 -3.45 -7.70 1.96
CA LYS A 67 -3.51 -8.62 0.81
C LYS A 67 -4.87 -8.67 0.16
N VAL A 68 -5.88 -8.02 0.73
CA VAL A 68 -7.28 -8.18 0.32
C VAL A 68 -8.02 -6.85 0.39
N LYS A 69 -8.93 -6.65 -0.56
CA LYS A 69 -9.93 -5.60 -0.52
C LYS A 69 -11.25 -6.17 0.00
N ILE A 70 -11.55 -5.96 1.28
CA ILE A 70 -12.86 -6.25 1.90
C ILE A 70 -13.38 -5.02 2.65
N ALA A 71 -12.47 -4.29 3.28
CA ALA A 71 -12.56 -2.94 3.87
C ALA A 71 -11.12 -2.56 4.27
N GLN A 72 -10.84 -1.32 4.69
CA GLN A 72 -9.48 -0.90 5.08
C GLN A 72 -8.93 -1.74 6.25
N GLY A 73 -7.76 -2.37 6.09
CA GLY A 73 -7.04 -3.14 7.12
C GLY A 73 -5.55 -3.32 6.79
N GLY A 74 -4.78 -4.04 7.61
CA GLY A 74 -3.40 -4.48 7.28
C GLY A 74 -2.28 -3.46 7.49
N ILE A 75 -1.02 -3.92 7.61
CA ILE A 75 0.13 -2.99 7.65
C ILE A 75 0.47 -2.54 6.23
N ARG A 76 1.07 -1.36 6.12
CA ARG A 76 1.60 -0.79 4.86
C ARG A 76 3.10 -0.68 4.99
N LEU A 77 3.85 -0.98 3.94
CA LEU A 77 5.32 -1.08 4.01
C LEU A 77 5.94 -0.17 2.96
N TYR A 78 6.87 0.72 3.31
CA TYR A 78 7.78 1.26 2.31
C TYR A 78 8.99 0.34 2.14
N VAL A 79 9.30 -0.06 0.92
CA VAL A 79 10.32 -1.09 0.64
C VAL A 79 11.36 -0.59 -0.37
N HIS A 80 12.65 -0.69 -0.01
CA HIS A 80 13.77 -0.27 -0.87
C HIS A 80 14.12 -1.31 -1.94
N THR A 81 14.92 -0.89 -2.92
CA THR A 81 15.35 -1.72 -4.06
C THR A 81 16.86 -1.99 -4.10
N ALA A 82 17.64 -1.38 -3.21
CA ALA A 82 19.09 -1.58 -3.09
C ALA A 82 19.45 -2.73 -2.12
N ASP A 83 20.66 -3.29 -2.19
CA ASP A 83 21.23 -4.21 -1.19
C ASP A 83 20.40 -5.46 -0.81
N LEU A 84 19.46 -5.87 -1.68
CA LEU A 84 18.56 -6.99 -1.43
C LEU A 84 19.31 -8.33 -1.49
N GLN A 85 19.10 -9.18 -0.47
CA GLN A 85 19.63 -10.53 -0.40
C GLN A 85 18.78 -11.51 -1.21
N ASP A 86 19.35 -12.67 -1.60
CA ASP A 86 18.63 -13.70 -2.36
C ASP A 86 17.35 -14.19 -1.67
N THR A 87 17.38 -14.23 -0.33
CA THR A 87 16.25 -14.61 0.51
C THR A 87 15.07 -13.65 0.42
N ALA A 88 15.25 -12.44 -0.12
CA ALA A 88 14.17 -11.48 -0.35
C ALA A 88 13.27 -11.87 -1.53
N PHE A 89 13.70 -12.82 -2.38
CA PHE A 89 13.01 -13.13 -3.63
C PHE A 89 12.31 -14.49 -3.64
N GLN A 90 11.28 -14.59 -4.47
CA GLN A 90 10.62 -15.81 -4.92
C GLN A 90 10.78 -15.91 -6.43
N THR A 91 11.39 -16.98 -6.94
CA THR A 91 11.47 -17.22 -8.39
C THR A 91 10.27 -18.02 -8.86
N ILE A 92 9.69 -17.64 -10.00
CA ILE A 92 8.63 -18.37 -10.70
C ILE A 92 9.13 -18.64 -12.12
N GLY A 93 9.36 -19.90 -12.48
CA GLY A 93 9.75 -20.29 -13.83
C GLY A 93 8.67 -19.96 -14.87
N ALA A 94 9.05 -20.01 -16.14
CA ALA A 94 8.09 -19.84 -17.23
C ALA A 94 6.98 -20.90 -17.15
N LYS A 95 5.72 -20.48 -17.25
CA LYS A 95 4.52 -21.34 -17.12
C LYS A 95 4.35 -22.00 -15.76
N GLU A 96 5.18 -21.66 -14.77
CA GLU A 96 5.03 -22.16 -13.41
C GLU A 96 4.01 -21.34 -12.63
N THR A 97 3.56 -21.95 -11.54
CA THR A 97 2.65 -21.34 -10.57
C THR A 97 3.24 -21.44 -9.18
N VAL A 98 3.08 -20.39 -8.39
CA VAL A 98 3.31 -20.44 -6.94
C VAL A 98 2.02 -20.12 -6.22
N GLU A 99 1.91 -20.58 -4.98
CA GLU A 99 0.75 -20.32 -4.14
C GLU A 99 1.14 -19.47 -2.93
N ALA A 100 0.23 -18.58 -2.54
CA ALA A 100 0.30 -17.85 -1.29
C ALA A 100 -1.01 -18.06 -0.53
N GLN A 101 -0.93 -18.18 0.80
CA GLN A 101 -2.11 -18.28 1.65
C GLN A 101 -2.03 -17.26 2.77
N TRP A 102 -3.18 -16.72 3.14
CA TRP A 102 -3.32 -15.84 4.28
C TRP A 102 -4.75 -15.93 4.83
N ASP A 103 -4.96 -15.42 6.03
CA ASP A 103 -6.28 -15.31 6.63
C ASP A 103 -6.73 -13.85 6.57
N ALA A 104 -7.81 -13.56 5.85
CA ALA A 104 -8.35 -12.22 5.74
C ALA A 104 -8.79 -11.67 7.11
N ALA A 105 -9.20 -12.55 8.04
CA ALA A 105 -9.59 -12.12 9.39
C ALA A 105 -8.40 -11.71 10.26
N HIS A 106 -7.15 -11.92 9.84
CA HIS A 106 -6.01 -11.35 10.57
C HIS A 106 -6.02 -9.82 10.54
N LEU A 107 -6.51 -9.22 9.45
CA LEU A 107 -6.37 -7.79 9.18
C LEU A 107 -7.70 -7.06 8.98
N HIS A 108 -8.77 -7.80 8.73
CA HIS A 108 -10.12 -7.26 8.63
C HIS A 108 -11.00 -7.84 9.74
N ASP A 109 -11.78 -6.96 10.37
CA ASP A 109 -12.84 -7.40 11.26
C ASP A 109 -14.00 -7.96 10.44
N LEU A 110 -14.06 -9.29 10.34
CA LEU A 110 -15.13 -10.03 9.68
C LEU A 110 -16.12 -10.64 10.69
N SER A 111 -16.15 -10.13 11.94
CA SER A 111 -16.96 -10.68 13.04
C SER A 111 -18.47 -10.62 12.78
N ALA A 112 -18.93 -9.73 11.90
CA ALA A 112 -20.32 -9.66 11.47
C ALA A 112 -20.78 -10.94 10.73
N GLY A 113 -19.84 -11.64 10.06
CA GLY A 113 -20.14 -12.81 9.23
C GLY A 113 -21.03 -12.49 8.01
N GLY A 114 -21.32 -13.52 7.22
CA GLY A 114 -22.12 -13.41 6.00
C GLY A 114 -21.29 -13.51 4.72
N ASP A 115 -21.84 -12.99 3.62
CA ASP A 115 -21.21 -13.05 2.30
C ASP A 115 -20.38 -11.78 2.04
N PHE A 116 -19.11 -11.96 1.72
CA PHE A 116 -18.17 -10.88 1.40
C PHE A 116 -17.66 -11.02 -0.03
N ASN A 117 -17.63 -9.91 -0.78
CA ASN A 117 -16.92 -9.85 -2.05
C ASN A 117 -15.46 -9.54 -1.78
N ILE A 118 -14.58 -10.44 -2.20
CA ILE A 118 -13.15 -10.44 -1.90
C ILE A 118 -12.39 -10.34 -3.22
N SER A 119 -11.43 -9.43 -3.31
CA SER A 119 -10.44 -9.36 -4.39
C SER A 119 -9.08 -8.90 -3.85
N THR A 120 -8.02 -9.05 -4.64
CA THR A 120 -6.69 -8.51 -4.32
C THR A 120 -6.14 -7.77 -5.52
N GLU A 121 -5.48 -6.65 -5.28
CA GLU A 121 -4.72 -5.89 -6.26
C GLU A 121 -3.39 -5.50 -5.63
N GLY A 122 -2.38 -5.28 -6.45
CA GLY A 122 -1.06 -4.88 -6.00
C GLY A 122 -0.06 -4.95 -7.13
N SER A 123 1.22 -5.05 -6.78
CA SER A 123 2.29 -5.23 -7.76
C SER A 123 3.35 -6.21 -7.29
N PHE A 124 4.04 -6.83 -8.25
CA PHE A 124 5.25 -7.59 -8.02
C PHE A 124 6.42 -6.85 -8.66
N ARG A 125 7.34 -6.34 -7.84
CA ARG A 125 8.66 -5.92 -8.33
C ARG A 125 9.48 -7.16 -8.68
N TYR A 126 10.24 -7.09 -9.76
CA TYR A 126 11.09 -8.19 -10.20
C TYR A 126 12.52 -7.73 -10.45
N ALA A 127 13.46 -8.63 -10.16
CA ALA A 127 14.86 -8.43 -10.40
C ALA A 127 15.28 -8.88 -11.81
N GLU A 128 16.40 -8.34 -12.28
CA GLU A 128 17.07 -8.83 -13.48
C GLU A 128 17.48 -10.29 -13.33
N GLU A 129 17.53 -11.01 -14.44
CA GLU A 129 17.97 -12.41 -14.44
C GLU A 129 19.42 -12.53 -13.93
N GLY A 130 19.63 -13.37 -12.92
CA GLY A 130 20.95 -13.59 -12.32
C GLY A 130 21.44 -12.46 -11.40
N SER A 131 20.60 -11.47 -11.07
CA SER A 131 20.92 -10.40 -10.13
C SER A 131 19.79 -10.17 -9.11
N ASN A 132 20.06 -9.33 -8.11
CA ASN A 132 19.05 -8.84 -7.15
C ASN A 132 18.67 -7.37 -7.40
N GLN A 133 19.12 -6.79 -8.52
CA GLN A 133 18.73 -5.45 -8.91
C GLN A 133 17.30 -5.46 -9.43
N ILE A 134 16.42 -4.68 -8.80
CA ILE A 134 15.06 -4.46 -9.29
C ILE A 134 15.12 -3.67 -10.61
N VAL A 135 14.52 -4.23 -11.65
CA VAL A 135 14.50 -3.61 -13.01
C VAL A 135 13.10 -3.29 -13.50
N GLY A 136 12.07 -3.69 -12.75
CA GLY A 136 10.70 -3.33 -13.06
C GLY A 136 9.70 -3.93 -12.09
N GLN A 137 8.42 -3.78 -12.46
CA GLN A 137 7.33 -4.36 -11.72
C GLN A 137 6.15 -4.76 -12.63
N VAL A 138 5.28 -5.60 -12.10
CA VAL A 138 4.05 -6.04 -12.74
C VAL A 138 2.88 -5.74 -11.80
N VAL A 139 1.99 -4.84 -12.20
CA VAL A 139 0.74 -4.55 -11.49
C VAL A 139 -0.28 -5.64 -11.80
N TYR A 140 -1.00 -6.13 -10.80
CA TYR A 140 -2.01 -7.17 -10.95
C TYR A 140 -3.31 -6.82 -10.22
N GLY A 141 -4.40 -7.44 -10.69
CA GLY A 141 -5.66 -7.58 -9.97
C GLY A 141 -6.17 -9.01 -10.12
N SER A 142 -6.81 -9.53 -9.08
CA SER A 142 -7.39 -10.88 -9.09
C SER A 142 -8.82 -10.88 -9.62
N ASN A 143 -9.37 -12.09 -9.77
CA ASN A 143 -10.82 -12.27 -9.78
C ASN A 143 -11.44 -11.82 -8.45
N VAL A 144 -12.74 -11.50 -8.48
CA VAL A 144 -13.56 -11.34 -7.28
C VAL A 144 -14.17 -12.69 -6.91
N ILE A 145 -14.11 -13.07 -5.63
CA ILE A 145 -14.84 -14.21 -5.08
C ILE A 145 -15.90 -13.74 -4.09
N GLN A 146 -16.99 -14.50 -3.98
CA GLN A 146 -17.97 -14.34 -2.92
C GLN A 146 -17.65 -15.36 -1.83
N ALA A 147 -17.06 -14.92 -0.73
CA ALA A 147 -16.69 -15.78 0.38
C ALA A 147 -17.75 -15.73 1.47
N LYS A 148 -18.16 -16.90 1.95
CA LYS A 148 -19.11 -17.01 3.07
C LYS A 148 -18.35 -17.21 4.38
N VAL A 149 -18.49 -16.26 5.30
CA VAL A 149 -17.70 -16.19 6.54
C VAL A 149 -18.59 -16.42 7.76
N ASP A 150 -18.21 -17.37 8.61
CA ASP A 150 -18.65 -17.47 9.99
C ASP A 150 -17.95 -16.39 10.83
N GLY A 151 -18.73 -15.40 11.25
CA GLY A 151 -18.22 -14.25 11.99
C GLY A 151 -17.63 -14.60 13.36
N ILE A 152 -18.16 -15.64 14.04
CA ILE A 152 -17.63 -16.04 15.35
C ILE A 152 -16.23 -16.65 15.19
N GLN A 153 -16.04 -17.47 14.15
CA GLN A 153 -14.72 -18.03 13.85
C GLN A 153 -13.74 -16.95 13.38
N ALA A 154 -14.19 -16.03 12.54
CA ALA A 154 -13.36 -14.92 12.08
C ALA A 154 -12.92 -14.01 13.24
N ALA A 155 -13.83 -13.68 14.17
CA ALA A 155 -13.52 -12.90 15.36
C ALA A 155 -12.43 -13.57 16.22
N LYS A 156 -12.48 -14.89 16.41
CA LYS A 156 -11.43 -15.62 17.15
C LYS A 156 -10.07 -15.53 16.48
N VAL A 157 -10.02 -15.65 15.15
CA VAL A 157 -8.78 -15.52 14.38
C VAL A 157 -8.22 -14.10 14.49
N HIS A 158 -9.08 -13.10 14.30
CA HIS A 158 -8.75 -11.68 14.45
C HIS A 158 -8.19 -11.37 15.85
N ASP A 159 -8.90 -11.77 16.90
CA ASP A 159 -8.50 -11.53 18.27
C ASP A 159 -7.18 -12.23 18.62
N ALA A 160 -7.01 -13.49 18.20
CA ALA A 160 -5.78 -14.24 18.44
C ALA A 160 -4.58 -13.60 17.75
N PHE A 161 -4.75 -13.18 16.49
CA PHE A 161 -3.73 -12.45 15.73
C PHE A 161 -3.36 -11.14 16.44
N HIS A 162 -4.34 -10.29 16.75
CA HIS A 162 -4.07 -9.02 17.40
C HIS A 162 -3.54 -9.15 18.84
N GLN A 163 -3.89 -10.21 19.57
CA GLN A 163 -3.27 -10.50 20.86
C GLN A 163 -1.80 -10.91 20.72
N ALA A 164 -1.47 -11.75 19.74
CA ALA A 164 -0.09 -12.10 19.45
C ALA A 164 0.74 -10.87 19.04
N GLU A 165 0.18 -10.00 18.20
CA GLU A 165 0.83 -8.74 17.82
C GLU A 165 0.95 -7.77 18.99
N LYS A 166 -0.07 -7.64 19.85
CA LYS A 166 0.02 -6.84 21.08
C LYS A 166 1.08 -7.36 22.05
N ALA A 167 1.25 -8.68 22.17
CA ALA A 167 2.27 -9.29 23.03
C ALA A 167 3.71 -9.01 22.53
N LYS A 168 3.88 -8.72 21.24
CA LYS A 168 5.16 -8.30 20.64
C LYS A 168 5.46 -6.81 20.81
N ARG A 169 4.45 -5.99 21.15
CA ARG A 169 4.61 -4.54 21.38
C ARG A 169 5.23 -4.29 22.75
N VAL A 170 6.56 -4.12 22.79
CA VAL A 170 7.24 -3.50 23.93
C VAL A 170 7.06 -1.99 23.82
N VAL A 171 6.48 -1.36 24.84
CA VAL A 171 6.34 0.10 24.93
C VAL A 171 7.70 0.71 25.09
N ILE A 172 8.21 1.45 24.10
CA ILE A 172 9.17 2.52 24.35
C ILE A 172 8.89 3.67 23.37
N GLN A 173 8.41 4.82 23.89
CA GLN A 173 8.40 6.12 23.18
C GLN A 173 9.72 6.92 23.42
N SER A 174 10.58 6.42 24.31
CA SER A 174 11.96 6.88 24.54
C SER A 174 13.00 6.05 23.78
N ASP A 175 12.61 5.44 22.66
CA ASP A 175 13.33 4.34 21.99
C ASP A 175 14.26 4.81 20.90
N CYS A 176 13.97 5.97 20.31
CA CYS A 176 14.94 6.71 19.54
C CYS A 176 16.08 7.14 20.47
N SER A 177 17.31 6.71 20.18
CA SER A 177 18.51 7.34 20.75
C SER A 177 18.49 8.86 20.47
N SER A 178 19.24 9.65 21.25
CA SER A 178 19.26 11.11 21.08
C SER A 178 19.60 11.55 19.65
N SER A 179 20.49 10.82 18.96
CA SER A 179 20.83 11.07 17.55
C SER A 179 19.70 10.70 16.59
N GLN A 180 19.04 9.55 16.78
CA GLN A 180 17.87 9.17 16.00
C GLN A 180 16.73 10.18 16.18
N LYS A 181 16.47 10.63 17.42
CA LYS A 181 15.46 11.65 17.70
C LYS A 181 15.73 12.96 16.97
N SER A 182 16.99 13.41 16.95
CA SER A 182 17.38 14.60 16.19
C SER A 182 17.13 14.44 14.69
N THR A 183 17.48 13.27 14.14
CA THR A 183 17.30 12.93 12.72
C THR A 183 15.83 12.91 12.34
N VAL A 184 15.01 12.19 13.13
CA VAL A 184 13.56 12.09 12.92
C VAL A 184 12.89 13.46 13.01
N ASN A 185 13.22 14.28 14.03
CA ASN A 185 12.64 15.62 14.16
C ASN A 185 12.99 16.54 12.98
N ALA A 186 14.23 16.46 12.48
CA ALA A 186 14.63 17.21 11.30
C ALA A 186 13.85 16.76 10.06
N ALA A 187 13.76 15.44 9.82
CA ALA A 187 13.01 14.87 8.71
C ALA A 187 11.52 15.22 8.76
N ILE A 188 10.89 15.17 9.94
CA ILE A 188 9.50 15.62 10.18
C ILE A 188 9.31 17.09 9.78
N GLY A 189 10.24 17.97 10.15
CA GLY A 189 10.20 19.39 9.79
C GLY A 189 10.24 19.61 8.28
N VAL A 190 11.05 18.83 7.56
CA VAL A 190 11.12 18.89 6.09
C VAL A 190 9.90 18.25 5.44
N ALA A 191 9.43 17.09 5.92
CA ALA A 191 8.22 16.42 5.43
C ALA A 191 6.98 17.33 5.53
N LYS A 192 6.88 18.11 6.62
CA LYS A 192 5.85 19.15 6.76
C LYS A 192 5.95 20.19 5.66
N THR A 193 7.15 20.65 5.35
CA THR A 193 7.40 21.63 4.27
C THR A 193 7.02 21.04 2.90
N TYR A 194 7.38 19.78 2.63
CA TYR A 194 6.99 19.06 1.42
C TYR A 194 5.47 19.03 1.28
N ALA A 195 4.77 18.61 2.33
CA ALA A 195 3.32 18.54 2.35
C ALA A 195 2.66 19.91 2.13
N GLN A 196 3.11 20.97 2.80
CA GLN A 196 2.54 22.32 2.62
C GLN A 196 2.71 22.85 1.19
N ASN A 197 3.89 22.66 0.60
CA ASN A 197 4.17 23.05 -0.79
C ASN A 197 3.32 22.22 -1.77
N ALA A 198 3.25 20.91 -1.57
CA ALA A 198 2.43 20.00 -2.37
C ALA A 198 0.93 20.34 -2.29
N ALA A 199 0.42 20.70 -1.11
CA ALA A 199 -0.97 21.13 -0.94
C ALA A 199 -1.29 22.40 -1.75
N SER A 200 -0.39 23.38 -1.72
CA SER A 200 -0.52 24.62 -2.50
C SER A 200 -0.44 24.35 -4.01
N ALA A 201 0.52 23.52 -4.44
CA ALA A 201 0.66 23.09 -5.83
C ALA A 201 -0.58 22.33 -6.32
N ALA A 202 -1.14 21.44 -5.49
CA ALA A 202 -2.34 20.66 -5.83
C ALA A 202 -3.57 21.57 -5.97
N SER A 203 -3.70 22.56 -5.08
CA SER A 203 -4.76 23.56 -5.16
C SER A 203 -4.69 24.38 -6.46
N ALA A 204 -3.48 24.72 -6.90
CA ALA A 204 -3.24 25.36 -8.19
C ALA A 204 -3.48 24.41 -9.39
N GLY A 205 -3.34 23.10 -9.17
CA GLY A 205 -3.41 22.07 -10.22
C GLY A 205 -2.09 21.78 -10.90
N THR A 206 -0.98 22.24 -10.32
CA THR A 206 0.38 21.97 -10.82
C THR A 206 0.63 20.47 -10.79
N LYS A 207 1.10 19.89 -11.90
CA LYS A 207 1.51 18.48 -12.02
C LYS A 207 0.47 17.39 -11.65
N LEU A 208 -0.76 17.74 -11.27
CA LEU A 208 -1.76 16.73 -10.91
C LEU A 208 -2.11 15.76 -12.04
N GLN A 209 -2.07 16.22 -13.31
CA GLN A 209 -2.30 15.32 -14.44
C GLN A 209 -1.23 14.22 -14.52
N GLU A 210 0.02 14.54 -14.17
CA GLU A 210 1.15 13.62 -14.24
C GLU A 210 1.07 12.56 -13.15
N TYR A 211 0.77 12.94 -11.90
CA TYR A 211 0.80 12.00 -10.76
C TYR A 211 -0.57 11.36 -10.51
N PHE A 212 -1.66 12.10 -10.62
CA PHE A 212 -3.02 11.66 -10.28
C PHE A 212 -3.94 11.46 -11.48
N LYS A 213 -3.43 11.67 -12.70
CA LYS A 213 -4.15 11.43 -13.97
C LYS A 213 -5.42 12.27 -14.14
N SER A 214 -5.59 13.32 -13.33
CA SER A 214 -6.76 14.18 -13.32
C SER A 214 -6.42 15.55 -12.75
N THR A 215 -6.99 16.60 -13.33
CA THR A 215 -6.96 17.98 -12.82
C THR A 215 -8.34 18.48 -12.42
N SER A 216 -9.30 17.59 -12.19
CA SER A 216 -10.65 17.95 -11.78
C SER A 216 -10.63 18.69 -10.44
N SER A 217 -11.64 19.54 -10.18
CA SER A 217 -11.76 20.23 -8.89
C SER A 217 -11.81 19.25 -7.71
N SER A 218 -12.44 18.09 -7.89
CA SER A 218 -12.45 17.05 -6.86
C SER A 218 -11.06 16.46 -6.61
N THR A 219 -10.30 16.12 -7.66
CA THR A 219 -8.91 15.64 -7.51
C THR A 219 -8.02 16.68 -6.83
N LYS A 220 -8.11 17.96 -7.26
CA LYS A 220 -7.38 19.07 -6.63
C LYS A 220 -7.66 19.15 -5.13
N SER A 221 -8.93 19.19 -4.75
CA SER A 221 -9.34 19.29 -3.36
C SER A 221 -8.96 18.05 -2.55
N THR A 222 -9.12 16.85 -3.09
CA THR A 222 -8.70 15.61 -2.41
C THR A 222 -7.20 15.62 -2.13
N VAL A 223 -6.37 15.85 -3.15
CA VAL A 223 -4.91 15.81 -3.00
C VAL A 223 -4.42 16.90 -2.04
N ALA A 224 -4.94 18.13 -2.18
CA ALA A 224 -4.59 19.22 -1.27
C ALA A 224 -4.99 18.92 0.19
N ASN A 225 -6.17 18.32 0.41
CA ASN A 225 -6.64 17.95 1.74
C ASN A 225 -5.78 16.86 2.39
N VAL A 226 -5.34 15.85 1.61
CA VAL A 226 -4.42 14.81 2.10
C VAL A 226 -3.12 15.44 2.60
N PHE A 227 -2.50 16.31 1.80
CA PHE A 227 -1.27 16.98 2.22
C PHE A 227 -1.46 17.93 3.41
N ASN A 228 -2.58 18.65 3.49
CA ASN A 228 -2.90 19.47 4.66
C ASN A 228 -3.00 18.62 5.92
N LYS A 229 -3.63 17.44 5.83
CA LYS A 229 -3.70 16.49 6.95
C LYS A 229 -2.31 15.98 7.34
N ILE A 230 -1.46 15.59 6.38
CA ILE A 230 -0.05 15.20 6.62
C ILE A 230 0.69 16.30 7.37
N ALA A 231 0.59 17.55 6.91
CA ALA A 231 1.25 18.69 7.55
C ALA A 231 0.81 18.93 9.01
N THR A 232 -0.36 18.40 9.39
CA THR A 232 -0.87 18.44 10.77
C THR A 232 -0.60 17.16 11.56
N SER A 233 -0.72 15.97 10.98
CA SER A 233 -0.52 14.69 11.67
C SER A 233 0.97 14.43 11.94
N VAL A 234 1.83 14.65 10.94
CA VAL A 234 3.29 14.47 11.04
C VAL A 234 3.92 15.47 12.01
N ALA A 235 3.39 16.70 12.08
CA ALA A 235 3.91 17.76 12.94
C ALA A 235 3.70 17.51 14.45
N ASN A 236 2.79 16.62 14.82
CA ASN A 236 2.40 16.40 16.21
C ASN A 236 2.95 15.08 16.80
N SER A 237 3.74 14.33 16.03
CA SER A 237 4.46 13.14 16.49
C SER A 237 5.29 13.46 17.75
N GLY A 238 4.87 12.94 18.90
CA GLY A 238 5.61 12.99 20.17
C GLY A 238 5.12 13.97 21.26
N THR A 239 4.11 14.83 21.01
CA THR A 239 3.58 15.74 22.05
C THR A 239 2.05 15.88 22.06
N SER A 240 1.36 15.77 20.92
CA SER A 240 -0.11 15.96 20.85
C SER A 240 -0.77 15.36 19.60
N GLY A 241 -0.06 14.55 18.82
CA GLY A 241 -0.54 13.99 17.56
C GLY A 241 -1.33 12.71 17.76
N ASN A 242 -2.25 12.41 16.85
CA ASN A 242 -3.06 11.21 16.94
C ASN A 242 -2.26 9.96 16.50
N ALA A 243 -1.38 10.08 15.49
CA ALA A 243 -0.46 9.02 15.09
C ALA A 243 0.88 9.07 15.86
N LYS A 244 1.35 7.89 16.29
CA LYS A 244 2.67 7.73 16.94
C LYS A 244 3.73 7.37 15.90
N LEU A 245 4.98 7.77 16.15
CA LEU A 245 6.13 7.34 15.37
C LEU A 245 7.14 6.65 16.30
N TYR A 246 7.68 5.52 15.85
CA TYR A 246 8.67 4.72 16.58
C TYR A 246 9.96 4.54 15.78
N CYS A 247 11.10 4.47 16.48
CA CYS A 247 12.40 4.10 15.90
C CYS A 247 12.73 2.61 16.08
N THR A 248 12.01 1.95 16.98
CA THR A 248 12.08 0.52 17.27
C THR A 248 10.97 -0.19 16.53
N ASP A 249 11.29 -1.38 16.05
CA ASP A 249 10.36 -2.28 15.39
C ASP A 249 9.35 -2.88 16.37
N VAL A 250 8.37 -2.08 16.79
CA VAL A 250 7.35 -2.47 17.77
C VAL A 250 6.34 -3.50 17.24
N GLY A 251 6.32 -3.74 15.93
CA GLY A 251 5.50 -4.74 15.24
C GLY A 251 6.30 -5.97 14.79
N ASN A 252 7.64 -5.92 14.88
CA ASN A 252 8.54 -6.97 14.41
C ASN A 252 8.37 -7.27 12.90
N TRP A 253 8.30 -6.21 12.08
CA TRP A 253 8.12 -6.27 10.62
C TRP A 253 9.23 -5.56 9.82
N CYS A 254 10.27 -5.05 10.48
CA CYS A 254 11.46 -4.50 9.82
C CYS A 254 12.37 -5.64 9.33
N THR A 255 11.94 -6.33 8.29
CA THR A 255 12.71 -7.37 7.58
C THR A 255 13.53 -6.77 6.43
N ASP A 256 14.40 -7.57 5.81
CA ASP A 256 15.20 -7.15 4.65
C ASP A 256 14.30 -6.59 3.53
N GLY A 257 14.62 -5.38 3.07
CA GLY A 257 13.80 -4.64 2.11
C GLY A 257 12.92 -3.58 2.76
N VAL A 258 12.48 -3.74 4.01
CA VAL A 258 11.53 -2.82 4.66
C VAL A 258 12.26 -1.62 5.25
N VAL A 259 11.89 -0.43 4.77
CA VAL A 259 12.46 0.86 5.18
C VAL A 259 11.63 1.47 6.30
N ALA A 260 10.31 1.41 6.17
CA ALA A 260 9.36 1.88 7.15
C ALA A 260 8.06 1.11 6.99
N TYR A 261 7.18 1.22 7.97
CA TYR A 261 5.83 0.73 7.85
C TYR A 261 4.83 1.54 8.66
N THR A 262 3.58 1.47 8.26
CA THR A 262 2.45 2.03 8.98
C THR A 262 1.50 0.92 9.40
N GLN A 263 1.05 0.96 10.64
CA GLN A 263 -0.12 0.23 11.11
C GLN A 263 -1.31 1.19 11.12
N PRO A 264 -2.21 1.11 10.11
CA PRO A 264 -3.50 1.77 10.15
C PRO A 264 -4.33 1.22 11.30
N GLY A 265 -5.23 2.05 11.80
CA GLY A 265 -6.15 1.68 12.87
C GLY A 265 -7.13 2.80 13.17
N SER A 266 -7.88 2.67 14.26
CA SER A 266 -8.71 3.77 14.75
C SER A 266 -7.83 4.95 15.16
N VAL A 267 -8.33 6.17 14.97
CA VAL A 267 -7.67 7.42 15.38
C VAL A 267 -7.13 7.29 16.81
N GLY A 268 -5.84 7.56 17.00
CA GLY A 268 -5.15 7.45 18.30
C GLY A 268 -4.50 6.08 18.59
N SER A 269 -4.72 5.08 17.74
CA SER A 269 -4.11 3.74 17.84
C SER A 269 -3.20 3.35 16.67
N GLU A 270 -3.21 4.15 15.62
CA GLU A 270 -2.34 4.03 14.45
C GLU A 270 -0.92 4.56 14.73
N TYR A 271 0.05 3.99 14.03
CA TYR A 271 1.45 4.37 14.20
C TYR A 271 2.30 4.07 12.97
N ILE A 272 3.39 4.82 12.85
CA ILE A 272 4.46 4.64 11.88
C ILE A 272 5.69 4.09 12.60
N VAL A 273 6.42 3.21 11.95
CA VAL A 273 7.73 2.74 12.39
C VAL A 273 8.76 3.03 11.31
N LEU A 274 9.86 3.65 11.71
CA LEU A 274 11.03 3.84 10.86
C LEU A 274 12.01 2.71 11.14
N CYS A 275 12.19 1.81 10.18
CA CYS A 275 13.11 0.68 10.33
C CYS A 275 14.58 1.15 10.28
N PRO A 276 15.54 0.33 10.77
CA PRO A 276 16.95 0.71 10.79
C PRO A 276 17.50 1.20 9.43
N TYR A 277 17.01 0.64 8.32
CA TYR A 277 17.45 1.03 6.98
C TYR A 277 17.02 2.46 6.59
N TRP A 278 15.92 3.01 7.14
CA TRP A 278 15.49 4.39 6.89
C TRP A 278 16.55 5.42 7.29
N PHE A 279 17.31 5.16 8.36
CA PHE A 279 18.37 6.07 8.81
C PHE A 279 19.56 6.15 7.85
N GLN A 280 19.63 5.28 6.85
CA GLN A 280 20.65 5.30 5.79
C GLN A 280 20.23 6.17 4.59
N PHE A 281 18.95 6.54 4.49
CA PHE A 281 18.47 7.42 3.43
C PHE A 281 19.03 8.83 3.60
N PRO A 282 19.24 9.57 2.49
CA PRO A 282 19.67 10.96 2.58
C PRO A 282 18.64 11.79 3.38
N ALA A 283 19.13 12.75 4.16
CA ALA A 283 18.25 13.64 4.94
C ALA A 283 17.32 14.45 4.02
N THR A 284 17.84 14.87 2.87
CA THR A 284 17.11 15.42 1.72
C THR A 284 17.92 15.12 0.46
N ASN A 285 17.27 14.98 -0.69
CA ASN A 285 17.96 14.98 -1.98
C ASN A 285 17.30 15.99 -2.95
N ASN A 286 18.00 16.28 -4.05
CA ASN A 286 17.48 17.12 -5.14
C ASN A 286 17.38 16.32 -6.46
N ILE A 287 17.14 15.02 -6.34
CA ILE A 287 17.07 14.11 -7.49
C ILE A 287 15.59 13.79 -7.70
N CYS A 288 15.13 13.97 -8.93
CA CYS A 288 13.74 13.69 -9.28
C CYS A 288 13.39 12.25 -9.00
N HIS A 289 12.30 12.06 -8.26
CA HIS A 289 11.72 10.76 -7.95
C HIS A 289 12.59 9.88 -7.05
N ASP A 290 13.69 10.41 -6.52
CA ASP A 290 14.54 9.69 -5.58
C ASP A 290 14.05 9.87 -4.15
N ALA A 291 14.12 8.80 -3.37
CA ALA A 291 13.58 8.81 -2.02
C ALA A 291 14.60 9.34 -1.01
N ASP A 292 14.13 10.20 -0.12
CA ASP A 292 14.86 10.68 1.05
C ASP A 292 14.02 10.46 2.32
N GLN A 293 14.59 10.80 3.47
CA GLN A 293 13.91 10.68 4.75
C GLN A 293 12.51 11.35 4.79
N PRO A 294 12.32 12.61 4.34
CA PRO A 294 11.00 13.24 4.32
C PRO A 294 10.04 12.63 3.29
N TYR A 295 10.52 12.16 2.13
CA TYR A 295 9.72 11.39 1.17
C TYR A 295 9.06 10.19 1.86
N VAL A 296 9.84 9.38 2.59
CA VAL A 296 9.31 8.17 3.24
C VAL A 296 8.30 8.54 4.33
N ILE A 297 8.54 9.60 5.10
CA ILE A 297 7.56 10.07 6.09
C ILE A 297 6.25 10.50 5.42
N VAL A 298 6.31 11.20 4.28
CA VAL A 298 5.11 11.60 3.52
C VAL A 298 4.37 10.36 3.01
N HIS A 299 5.08 9.37 2.47
CA HIS A 299 4.52 8.09 2.04
C HIS A 299 3.77 7.43 3.20
N GLU A 300 4.44 7.15 4.30
CA GLU A 300 3.87 6.46 5.46
C GLU A 300 2.71 7.22 6.08
N ALA A 301 2.79 8.55 6.14
CA ALA A 301 1.71 9.37 6.67
C ALA A 301 0.41 9.25 5.87
N THR A 302 0.46 8.93 4.57
CA THR A 302 -0.77 8.76 3.77
C THR A 302 -1.58 7.52 4.17
N HIS A 303 -0.90 6.49 4.68
CA HIS A 303 -1.54 5.25 5.14
C HIS A 303 -2.36 5.43 6.42
N LEU A 304 -2.07 6.48 7.19
CA LEU A 304 -2.82 6.80 8.40
C LEU A 304 -4.31 7.03 8.06
N THR A 305 -5.19 6.44 8.86
CA THR A 305 -6.64 6.58 8.78
C THR A 305 -7.09 8.01 8.91
N GLU A 306 -6.45 8.78 9.79
CA GLU A 306 -6.77 10.21 9.91
C GLU A 306 -6.40 11.02 8.66
N VAL A 307 -5.45 10.53 7.86
CA VAL A 307 -4.94 11.18 6.66
C VAL A 307 -5.77 10.79 5.43
N ALA A 308 -5.57 9.58 4.92
CA ALA A 308 -6.14 9.13 3.66
C ALA A 308 -6.40 7.63 3.56
N SER A 309 -5.82 6.79 4.42
CA SER A 309 -5.88 5.33 4.31
C SER A 309 -5.49 4.81 2.92
N THR A 310 -4.42 5.37 2.33
CA THR A 310 -3.89 4.87 1.06
C THR A 310 -3.38 3.43 1.20
N ASP A 311 -3.33 2.74 0.07
CA ASP A 311 -2.65 1.47 -0.09
C ASP A 311 -1.28 1.64 -0.76
N ASP A 312 -0.52 0.55 -0.76
CA ASP A 312 0.67 0.37 -1.57
C ASP A 312 0.30 -0.33 -2.89
N VAL A 313 -0.39 0.40 -3.78
CA VAL A 313 -0.82 -0.15 -5.07
C VAL A 313 0.40 -0.54 -5.90
N CYS A 314 1.42 0.31 -5.91
CA CYS A 314 2.73 0.04 -6.50
C CYS A 314 3.79 1.04 -6.03
N TYR A 315 5.06 0.78 -6.37
CA TYR A 315 6.19 1.63 -5.98
C TYR A 315 6.94 2.23 -7.17
N GLY A 316 7.44 3.45 -6.99
CA GLY A 316 8.28 4.18 -7.94
C GLY A 316 7.49 5.00 -8.96
N TYR A 317 8.22 5.76 -9.76
CA TYR A 317 7.63 6.61 -10.79
C TYR A 317 7.32 5.81 -12.07
N ASP A 318 8.37 5.26 -12.69
CA ASP A 318 8.26 4.49 -13.94
C ASP A 318 7.66 3.11 -13.71
N GLY A 319 6.71 2.73 -14.58
CA GLY A 319 6.01 1.45 -14.47
C GLY A 319 5.02 1.35 -13.30
N CYS A 320 4.97 2.35 -12.43
CA CYS A 320 4.00 2.48 -11.33
C CYS A 320 3.14 3.73 -11.50
N VAL A 321 3.58 4.88 -10.97
CA VAL A 321 2.77 6.11 -10.99
C VAL A 321 2.41 6.48 -12.42
N THR A 322 3.30 6.29 -13.40
CA THR A 322 3.01 6.54 -14.81
C THR A 322 2.00 5.57 -15.44
N ALA A 323 1.79 4.38 -14.85
CA ALA A 323 1.00 3.29 -15.42
C ALA A 323 -0.38 3.07 -14.77
N ILE A 324 -0.58 3.49 -13.52
CA ILE A 324 -1.83 3.29 -12.77
C ILE A 324 -2.91 4.32 -13.11
N SER A 325 -4.18 3.93 -12.91
CA SER A 325 -5.36 4.78 -13.15
C SER A 325 -5.48 5.93 -12.14
N SER A 326 -6.32 6.94 -12.43
CA SER A 326 -6.56 8.06 -11.50
C SER A 326 -7.07 7.62 -10.12
N SER A 327 -7.99 6.64 -10.08
CA SER A 327 -8.50 6.09 -8.82
C SER A 327 -7.43 5.34 -8.04
N GLN A 328 -6.56 4.60 -8.74
CA GLN A 328 -5.42 3.93 -8.11
C GLN A 328 -4.40 4.95 -7.61
N SER A 329 -4.09 5.99 -8.39
CA SER A 329 -3.16 7.06 -7.97
C SER A 329 -3.63 7.77 -6.72
N LEU A 330 -4.94 8.08 -6.61
CA LEU A 330 -5.53 8.70 -5.42
C LEU A 330 -5.47 7.80 -4.18
N ASN A 331 -5.35 6.48 -4.38
CA ASN A 331 -5.25 5.46 -3.33
C ASN A 331 -3.82 4.92 -3.15
N ASN A 332 -2.81 5.45 -3.85
CA ASN A 332 -1.43 4.94 -3.80
C ASN A 332 -0.53 5.92 -3.05
N ALA A 333 0.11 5.46 -1.96
CA ALA A 333 0.99 6.30 -1.14
C ALA A 333 2.15 6.93 -1.93
N ASP A 334 2.79 6.15 -2.80
CA ASP A 334 3.91 6.63 -3.61
C ASP A 334 3.51 7.73 -4.61
N SER A 335 2.25 7.80 -5.05
CA SER A 335 1.78 8.92 -5.88
C SER A 335 1.89 10.25 -5.15
N TYR A 336 1.61 10.28 -3.84
CA TYR A 336 1.72 11.49 -3.03
C TYR A 336 3.18 11.81 -2.69
N ALA A 337 3.97 10.81 -2.31
CA ALA A 337 5.38 11.02 -1.98
C ALA A 337 6.18 11.53 -3.20
N LEU A 338 5.98 10.92 -4.37
CA LEU A 338 6.61 11.36 -5.63
C LEU A 338 6.13 12.74 -6.07
N TYR A 339 4.83 13.02 -5.94
CA TYR A 339 4.31 14.35 -6.23
C TYR A 339 4.94 15.42 -5.32
N ALA A 340 5.07 15.14 -4.02
CA ALA A 340 5.68 16.07 -3.08
C ALA A 340 7.18 16.29 -3.36
N ASN A 341 7.93 15.23 -3.67
CA ASN A 341 9.33 15.30 -4.09
C ASN A 341 9.48 16.12 -5.38
N ALA A 342 8.66 15.86 -6.41
CA ALA A 342 8.71 16.59 -7.67
C ALA A 342 8.51 18.11 -7.46
N ILE A 343 7.48 18.49 -6.67
CA ILE A 343 7.24 19.88 -6.31
C ILE A 343 8.41 20.49 -5.52
N HIS A 344 9.05 19.73 -4.62
CA HIS A 344 10.20 20.21 -3.86
C HIS A 344 11.43 20.43 -4.75
N VAL A 345 11.74 19.47 -5.62
CA VAL A 345 12.94 19.45 -6.46
C VAL A 345 12.78 20.33 -7.71
N GLY A 346 11.55 20.66 -8.11
CA GLY A 346 11.28 21.48 -9.29
C GLY A 346 11.30 20.69 -10.60
N CYS A 347 10.97 19.40 -10.51
CA CYS A 347 10.57 18.58 -11.63
C CYS A 347 9.14 18.09 -11.40
#